data_AF-A0A1I7DAH5-F1
#
_entry.id   AF-A0A1I7DAH5-F1
#
_cell.length_a   1.000
_cell.length_b   1.000
_cell.length_c   1.000
_cell.angle_alpha   90.00
_cell.angle_beta   90.00
_cell.angle_gamma   90.00
#
_symmetry.space_group_name_H-M   'P 1'
#
loop_
_entity.id
_entity.type
_entity.pdbx_description
1 polymer ?
#
loop_
_entity_poly.entity_id
_entity_poly.type
_entity_poly.pdbx_seq_one_letter_code
_entity_poly.pdbx_strand_id
1 'polypeptide(L)'
;MIGLVLVTHGQLAEEFRNAVEHVVGPQEHFETVAIGADDDMEQRRRDIVDAVARTDTGSGVVVLTDMFGGTPSNLAISVMESGRVEIIAGMNLPMLIKLTSVRKGDNMALALDEAQMAGRKYINVASQLLSSK
;
A
#
# COMPACT_ATOMS: atom_id res chain seq x y z
N MET A 1 11.90 -1.75 10.29
CA MET A 1 11.12 -2.39 9.20
C MET A 1 10.21 -1.34 8.61
N ILE A 2 10.10 -1.26 7.30
CA ILE A 2 9.24 -0.27 6.65
C ILE A 2 7.77 -0.57 6.99
N GLY A 3 7.06 0.44 7.52
CA GLY A 3 5.64 0.36 7.83
C GLY A 3 4.78 0.37 6.57
N LEU A 4 3.59 -0.24 6.63
CA LEU A 4 2.64 -0.25 5.52
C LEU A 4 1.30 0.33 5.97
N VAL A 5 0.75 1.24 5.18
CA VAL A 5 -0.61 1.77 5.39
C VAL A 5 -1.36 1.70 4.07
N LEU A 6 -2.47 0.96 4.02
CA LEU A 6 -3.35 0.94 2.85
C LEU A 6 -4.45 1.98 3.01
N VAL A 7 -4.68 2.80 1.99
CA VAL A 7 -5.74 3.82 1.97
C VAL A 7 -6.55 3.67 0.69
N THR A 8 -7.81 3.28 0.81
CA THR A 8 -8.67 2.96 -0.35
C THR A 8 -10.09 3.47 -0.18
N HIS A 9 -10.87 3.44 -1.26
CA HIS A 9 -12.32 3.54 -1.15
C HIS A 9 -12.90 2.30 -0.47
N GLY A 10 -13.89 2.51 0.40
CA GLY A 10 -14.60 1.42 1.09
C GLY A 10 -13.67 0.45 1.82
N GLN A 11 -14.07 -0.81 1.91
CA GLN A 11 -13.35 -1.87 2.66
C GLN A 11 -12.21 -2.52 1.88
N LEU A 12 -11.80 -1.97 0.73
CA LEU A 12 -10.82 -2.62 -0.13
C LEU A 12 -9.46 -2.81 0.57
N ALA A 13 -9.01 -1.84 1.37
CA ALA A 13 -7.80 -1.92 2.18
C ALA A 13 -7.83 -3.08 3.17
N GLU A 14 -8.95 -3.27 3.87
CA GLU A 14 -9.14 -4.36 4.83
C GLU A 14 -9.10 -5.71 4.13
N GLU A 15 -9.78 -5.85 2.99
CA GLU A 15 -9.79 -7.10 2.24
C GLU A 15 -8.44 -7.43 1.59
N PHE A 16 -7.68 -6.41 1.16
CA PHE A 16 -6.30 -6.63 0.73
C PHE A 16 -5.42 -7.10 1.88
N ARG A 17 -5.57 -6.53 3.08
CA ARG A 17 -4.85 -7.01 4.27
C ARG A 17 -5.18 -8.48 4.56
N ASN A 18 -6.47 -8.82 4.57
CA ASN A 18 -6.93 -10.21 4.79
C ASN A 18 -6.32 -11.16 3.76
N ALA A 19 -6.31 -10.79 2.47
CA ALA A 19 -5.73 -11.59 1.40
C ALA A 19 -4.21 -11.75 1.56
N VAL A 20 -3.49 -10.70 1.97
CA VAL A 20 -2.05 -10.76 2.25
C VAL A 20 -1.79 -11.71 3.42
N GLU A 21 -2.47 -11.53 4.55
CA GLU A 21 -2.27 -12.33 5.75
C GLU A 21 -2.67 -13.81 5.54
N HIS A 22 -3.64 -14.07 4.68
CA HIS A 22 -3.97 -15.42 4.25
C HIS A 22 -2.81 -16.12 3.52
N VAL A 23 -2.03 -15.38 2.71
CA VAL A 23 -0.94 -15.94 1.91
C VAL A 23 0.38 -16.03 2.67
N VAL A 24 0.73 -14.98 3.43
CA VAL A 24 2.06 -14.86 4.08
C VAL A 24 2.02 -14.90 5.61
N GLY A 25 0.84 -15.09 6.20
CA GLY A 25 0.62 -15.05 7.64
C GLY A 25 0.46 -13.63 8.19
N PRO A 26 0.13 -13.50 9.49
CA PRO A 26 -0.12 -12.22 10.15
C PRO A 26 1.00 -11.20 9.94
N GLN A 27 0.64 -9.93 9.75
CA GLN A 27 1.60 -8.86 9.47
C GLN A 27 1.62 -7.79 10.57
N GLU A 28 2.81 -7.48 11.08
CA GLU A 28 3.04 -6.37 12.00
C GLU A 28 3.28 -5.06 11.23
N HIS A 29 3.05 -3.92 11.90
CA HIS A 29 3.25 -2.58 11.32
C HIS A 29 2.55 -2.42 9.96
N PHE A 30 1.29 -2.85 9.93
CA PHE A 30 0.47 -2.94 8.73
C PHE A 30 -0.94 -2.46 9.09
N GLU A 31 -1.29 -1.25 8.64
CA GLU A 31 -2.56 -0.59 8.95
C GLU A 31 -3.41 -0.38 7.68
N THR A 32 -4.70 -0.13 7.89
CA THR A 32 -5.68 0.10 6.83
C THR A 32 -6.55 1.30 7.19
N VAL A 33 -6.84 2.14 6.20
CA VAL A 33 -7.77 3.27 6.31
C VAL A 33 -8.75 3.23 5.15
N ALA A 34 -10.03 3.08 5.48
CA ALA A 34 -11.13 3.15 4.53
C ALA A 34 -11.62 4.60 4.38
N ILE A 35 -11.86 5.00 3.12
CA ILE A 35 -12.47 6.29 2.75
C ILE A 35 -13.86 6.02 2.17
N GLY A 36 -14.89 6.48 2.87
CA GLY A 36 -16.28 6.49 2.45
C GLY A 36 -16.66 7.74 1.67
N ALA A 37 -17.83 7.71 1.02
CA ALA A 37 -18.32 8.82 0.20
C ALA A 37 -18.75 10.05 1.03
N ASP A 38 -19.27 9.83 2.23
CA ASP A 38 -19.81 10.87 3.13
C ASP A 38 -18.86 11.19 4.30
N ASP A 39 -17.61 10.73 4.22
CA ASP A 39 -16.64 10.91 5.29
C ASP A 39 -16.18 12.37 5.42
N ASP A 40 -15.84 12.77 6.65
CA ASP A 40 -15.09 14.01 6.88
C ASP A 40 -13.63 13.82 6.44
N MET A 41 -13.25 14.55 5.39
CA MET A 41 -11.91 14.48 4.78
C MET A 41 -10.79 14.89 5.74
N GLU A 42 -11.02 15.84 6.64
CA GLU A 42 -10.02 16.23 7.64
C GLU A 42 -9.86 15.14 8.70
N GLN A 43 -10.96 14.49 9.09
CA GLN A 43 -10.87 13.35 9.99
C GLN A 43 -10.13 12.18 9.33
N ARG A 44 -10.45 11.84 8.08
CA ARG A 44 -9.74 10.79 7.34
C ARG A 44 -8.25 11.10 7.18
N ARG A 45 -7.89 12.36 6.94
CA ARG A 45 -6.49 12.79 6.90
C ARG A 45 -5.78 12.50 8.23
N ARG A 46 -6.41 12.81 9.36
CA ARG A 46 -5.85 12.51 10.69
C ARG A 46 -5.70 11.00 10.90
N ASP A 47 -6.68 10.22 10.48
CA ASP A 47 -6.61 8.76 10.62
C ASP A 47 -5.43 8.16 9.83
N ILE A 48 -5.13 8.72 8.65
CA ILE A 48 -3.94 8.35 7.87
C ILE A 48 -2.66 8.74 8.63
N VAL A 49 -2.57 9.97 9.15
CA VAL A 49 -1.40 10.42 9.94
C VAL A 49 -1.18 9.52 11.15
N ASP A 50 -2.24 9.17 11.87
CA ASP A 50 -2.17 8.31 13.05
C ASP A 50 -1.77 6.87 12.66
N ALA A 51 -2.25 6.35 11.54
CA ALA A 51 -1.86 5.05 11.02
C ALA A 51 -0.37 5.02 10.59
N VAL A 52 0.11 6.08 9.95
CA VAL A 52 1.54 6.25 9.63
C VAL A 52 2.36 6.27 10.92
N ALA A 53 1.94 7.04 11.93
CA ALA A 53 2.65 7.12 13.21
C ALA A 53 2.69 5.77 13.95
N ARG A 54 1.62 4.96 13.91
CA ARG A 54 1.58 3.62 14.53
C ARG A 54 2.48 2.60 13.81
N THR A 55 2.72 2.78 12.52
CA THR A 55 3.49 1.84 11.69
C THR A 55 4.95 2.25 11.51
N ASP A 56 5.30 3.52 11.75
CA ASP A 56 6.67 4.00 11.65
C ASP A 56 7.55 3.42 12.78
N THR A 57 8.50 2.56 12.41
CA THR A 57 9.52 2.01 13.31
C THR A 57 10.87 2.70 13.18
N GLY A 58 10.93 3.85 12.49
CA GLY A 58 12.16 4.58 12.17
C GLY A 58 12.78 4.19 10.82
N SER A 59 12.20 3.24 10.09
CA SER A 59 12.60 2.88 8.71
C SER A 59 11.72 3.53 7.63
N GLY A 60 10.80 4.43 8.02
CA GLY A 60 9.82 5.02 7.13
C GLY A 60 8.58 4.15 6.88
N VAL A 61 7.63 4.69 6.12
CA VAL A 61 6.31 4.11 5.83
C VAL A 61 5.99 4.24 4.35
N VAL A 62 5.43 3.17 3.78
CA VAL A 62 4.84 3.18 2.44
C VAL A 62 3.32 3.21 2.57
N VAL A 63 2.71 4.27 2.03
CA VAL A 63 1.27 4.39 1.90
C VAL A 63 0.85 3.87 0.52
N LEU A 64 -0.08 2.93 0.50
CA LEU A 64 -0.56 2.28 -0.72
C LEU A 64 -2.00 2.68 -1.00
N THR A 65 -2.30 3.08 -2.24
CA THR A 65 -3.67 3.43 -2.64
C THR A 65 -4.16 2.60 -3.82
N ASP A 66 -5.49 2.50 -3.92
CA ASP A 66 -6.19 1.79 -4.98
C ASP A 66 -6.00 2.42 -6.36
N MET A 67 -6.10 3.75 -6.47
CA MET A 67 -5.99 4.47 -7.73
C MET A 67 -5.35 5.85 -7.55
N PHE A 68 -4.56 6.27 -8.54
CA PHE A 68 -4.00 7.63 -8.56
C PHE A 68 -5.09 8.65 -8.93
N GLY A 69 -5.09 9.81 -8.26
CA GLY A 69 -6.04 10.90 -8.52
C GLY A 69 -7.41 10.74 -7.85
N GLY A 70 -7.66 9.65 -7.11
CA GLY A 70 -8.82 9.51 -6.25
C GLY A 70 -8.65 10.20 -4.89
N THR A 71 -9.75 10.34 -4.13
CA THR A 71 -9.73 10.92 -2.78
C THR A 71 -8.71 10.25 -1.85
N PRO A 72 -8.61 8.90 -1.78
CA PRO A 72 -7.57 8.22 -1.01
C PRO A 72 -6.16 8.66 -1.38
N SER A 73 -5.86 8.75 -2.68
CA SER A 73 -4.54 9.19 -3.18
C SER A 73 -4.24 10.64 -2.85
N ASN A 74 -5.21 11.54 -2.95
CA ASN A 74 -5.01 12.96 -2.63
C ASN A 74 -4.74 13.16 -1.13
N LEU A 75 -5.49 12.46 -0.28
CA LEU A 75 -5.28 12.48 1.17
C LEU A 75 -3.91 11.88 1.53
N ALA A 76 -3.52 10.76 0.91
CA ALA A 76 -2.20 10.15 1.12
C ALA A 76 -1.06 11.08 0.68
N ILE A 77 -1.19 11.76 -0.46
CA ILE A 77 -0.17 12.73 -0.93
C ILE A 77 -0.04 13.91 0.03
N SER A 78 -1.13 14.33 0.68
CA SER A 78 -1.09 15.43 1.65
C SER A 78 -0.27 15.15 2.91
N VAL A 79 0.01 13.88 3.19
CA VAL A 79 0.83 13.43 4.34
C VAL A 79 2.23 12.95 3.91
N MET A 80 2.57 13.11 2.63
CA MET A 80 3.87 12.71 2.09
C MET A 80 5.01 13.48 2.75
N GLU A 81 6.07 12.77 3.11
CA GLU A 81 7.31 13.35 3.63
C GLU A 81 8.47 12.63 2.93
N SER A 82 9.11 13.29 1.97
CA SER A 82 10.10 12.65 1.11
C SER A 82 11.22 11.97 1.92
N GLY A 83 11.47 10.70 1.62
CA GLY A 83 12.46 9.89 2.34
C GLY A 83 11.97 9.29 3.65
N ARG A 84 10.74 9.59 4.09
CA ARG A 84 10.13 9.00 5.29
C ARG A 84 8.75 8.38 5.03
N VAL A 85 7.87 9.07 4.32
CA VAL A 85 6.53 8.62 3.95
C VAL A 85 6.39 8.71 2.44
N GLU A 86 6.39 7.56 1.78
CA GLU A 86 6.31 7.45 0.32
C GLU A 86 4.96 6.85 -0.09
N ILE A 87 4.47 7.24 -1.27
CA ILE A 87 3.13 6.84 -1.75
C ILE A 87 3.25 6.04 -3.05
N ILE A 88 2.56 4.89 -3.10
CA ILE A 88 2.38 4.10 -4.31
C ILE A 88 0.89 3.88 -4.59
N ALA A 89 0.45 4.27 -5.77
CA ALA A 89 -0.94 4.09 -6.21
C ALA A 89 -1.08 2.89 -7.16
N GLY A 90 -2.29 2.35 -7.27
CA GLY A 90 -2.55 1.21 -8.16
C GLY A 90 -2.12 -0.12 -7.55
N MET A 91 -2.25 -0.24 -6.23
CA MET A 91 -1.81 -1.45 -5.52
C MET A 91 -2.58 -2.69 -5.98
N ASN A 92 -1.89 -3.83 -5.97
CA ASN A 92 -2.49 -5.13 -6.21
C ASN A 92 -1.84 -6.18 -5.29
N LEU A 93 -2.42 -7.38 -5.25
CA LEU A 93 -1.96 -8.42 -4.32
C LEU A 93 -0.49 -8.84 -4.55
N PRO A 94 0.01 -9.04 -5.80
CA PRO A 94 1.42 -9.32 -6.05
C PRO A 94 2.38 -8.25 -5.50
N MET A 95 2.03 -6.97 -5.65
CA MET A 95 2.80 -5.86 -5.10
C MET A 95 2.87 -5.95 -3.56
N LEU A 96 1.74 -6.19 -2.91
CA LEU A 96 1.66 -6.30 -1.45
C LEU A 96 2.44 -7.50 -0.91
N ILE A 97 2.31 -8.67 -1.55
CA ILE A 97 3.08 -9.87 -1.20
C ILE A 97 4.59 -9.61 -1.35
N LYS A 98 5.01 -8.89 -2.40
CA LYS A 98 6.42 -8.54 -2.55
C LYS A 98 6.88 -7.60 -1.43
N LEU A 99 6.06 -6.60 -1.07
CA LEU A 99 6.34 -5.64 0.01
C LEU A 99 6.54 -6.31 1.36
N THR A 100 5.75 -7.32 1.74
CA THR A 100 5.92 -8.00 3.03
C THR A 100 7.29 -8.66 3.19
N SER A 101 7.94 -9.04 2.09
CA SER A 101 9.29 -9.58 2.08
C SER A 101 10.36 -8.49 2.11
N VAL A 102 10.27 -7.49 1.21
CA VAL A 102 11.34 -6.49 1.02
C VAL A 102 11.36 -5.41 2.10
N ARG A 103 10.24 -5.16 2.78
CA ARG A 103 10.12 -4.16 3.86
C ARG A 103 10.96 -4.47 5.10
N LYS A 104 11.52 -5.67 5.20
CA LYS A 104 12.44 -6.06 6.28
C LYS A 104 13.80 -5.37 6.17
N GLY A 105 14.17 -4.89 4.97
CA GLY A 105 15.33 -4.03 4.78
C GLY A 105 15.08 -2.58 5.21
N ASP A 106 16.10 -1.75 5.08
CA ASP A 106 16.13 -0.31 5.39
C ASP A 106 16.22 0.58 4.14
N ASN A 107 16.11 0.00 2.94
CA ASN A 107 16.17 0.73 1.68
C ASN A 107 14.77 0.95 1.08
N MET A 108 14.17 2.10 1.39
CA MET A 108 12.85 2.51 0.90
C MET A 108 12.77 2.53 -0.63
N ALA A 109 13.77 3.11 -1.29
CA ALA A 109 13.78 3.27 -2.75
C ALA A 109 13.77 1.90 -3.45
N LEU A 110 14.58 0.96 -2.97
CA LEU A 110 14.61 -0.41 -3.49
C LEU A 110 13.27 -1.13 -3.22
N ALA A 111 12.70 -0.97 -2.03
CA ALA A 111 11.42 -1.59 -1.69
C ALA A 111 10.29 -1.12 -2.61
N LEU A 112 10.24 0.18 -2.92
CA LEU A 112 9.25 0.77 -3.84
C LEU A 112 9.43 0.26 -5.27
N ASP A 113 10.67 0.22 -5.77
CA ASP A 113 10.97 -0.25 -7.12
C ASP A 113 10.60 -1.73 -7.30
N GLU A 114 11.01 -2.58 -6.35
CA GLU A 114 10.68 -4.01 -6.40
C GLU A 114 9.18 -4.28 -6.28
N ALA A 115 8.47 -3.51 -5.43
CA ALA A 115 7.03 -3.59 -5.30
C ALA A 115 6.32 -3.21 -6.60
N GLN A 116 6.71 -2.08 -7.22
CA GLN A 116 6.14 -1.62 -8.47
C GLN A 116 6.39 -2.62 -9.61
N MET A 117 7.60 -3.15 -9.72
CA MET A 117 7.94 -4.19 -10.70
C MET A 117 7.09 -5.45 -10.50
N ALA A 118 6.94 -5.93 -9.26
CA ALA A 118 6.11 -7.09 -8.97
C ALA A 118 4.63 -6.82 -9.32
N GLY A 119 4.11 -5.65 -8.97
CA GLY A 119 2.75 -5.26 -9.32
C GLY A 119 2.50 -5.28 -10.83
N ARG A 120 3.40 -4.70 -11.62
CA ARG A 120 3.30 -4.68 -13.09
C ARG A 120 3.47 -6.05 -13.73
N LYS A 121 4.46 -6.83 -13.27
CA LYS A 121 4.79 -8.16 -13.84
C LYS A 121 3.61 -9.13 -13.83
N TYR A 122 2.73 -9.02 -12.84
CA TYR A 122 1.59 -9.92 -12.68
C TYR A 122 0.32 -9.46 -13.39
N ILE A 123 0.29 -8.27 -13.97
CA ILE A 123 -0.82 -7.82 -14.82
C ILE A 123 -0.64 -8.44 -16.20
N ASN A 124 -1.38 -9.51 -16.46
CA ASN A 124 -1.28 -10.26 -17.72
C ASN A 124 -2.65 -10.63 -18.26
N VAL A 125 -2.72 -10.76 -19.60
CA VAL A 125 -3.86 -11.37 -20.28
C VAL A 125 -3.55 -12.85 -20.48
N ALA A 126 -4.29 -13.73 -19.78
CA ALA A 126 -4.00 -15.16 -19.74
C ALA A 126 -3.95 -15.81 -21.14
N SER A 127 -4.84 -15.42 -22.06
CA SER A 127 -4.85 -15.95 -23.42
C SER A 127 -3.56 -15.63 -24.19
N GLN A 128 -2.99 -14.44 -24.01
CA GLN A 128 -1.74 -14.02 -24.64
C GLN A 128 -0.52 -14.76 -24.06
N LEU A 129 -0.50 -14.99 -22.74
CA LEU A 129 0.56 -15.76 -22.09
C LEU A 129 0.57 -17.23 -22.52
N LEU A 130 -0.62 -17.83 -22.66
CA LEU A 130 -0.76 -19.25 -22.98
C LEU A 130 -0.60 -19.54 -24.48
N SER A 131 -0.89 -18.57 -25.37
CA SER A 131 -0.67 -18.71 -26.82
C SER A 131 0.79 -18.53 -27.24
N SER A 132 1.65 -18.06 -26.34
CA SER A 132 3.07 -17.79 -26.59
C SER A 132 3.99 -18.96 -26.17
N LYS A 133 3.40 -20.07 -25.73
CA LYS A 133 4.06 -21.35 -25.42
C LYS A 133 3.70 -22.39 -26.46
#